data_AF-A0A3R8T179-F1
#
_entry.id   AF-A0A3R8T179-F1
#
_cell.length_a   1.000
_cell.length_b   1.000
_cell.length_c   1.000
_cell.angle_alpha   90.00
_cell.angle_beta   90.00
_cell.angle_gamma   90.00
#
_symmetry.space_group_name_H-M   'P 1'
#
loop_
_entity.id
_entity.type
_entity.pdbx_description
1 polymer ?
#
loop_
_entity_poly.entity_id
_entity_poly.type
_entity_poly.pdbx_seq_one_letter_code
_entity_poly.pdbx_strand_id
1 'polypeptide(L)'
;AETIVGQKAFAKEEVKAATADAVKGIEANTNLTDDEKAIYKEEVAKAVAAAETAIKEATKAADIQSKTFDATQAAAKEEVKADAADAVKGIQANDNLSNDEKTAAKEAVEKARDTTLENIEKAKTAADVDAATLDAEKANAKAEIKAAADDAKKAIAENTNLPESEKNALKLAIDAEVAATNLEIDNAKTAEDIDVATLATEKTIAKTEVKAAAEDALRSIDENANLTDDEKAKAKADVYVELSKAEKAIDKADTADAIDNATLVGEKAFANEELEAAAEDAKKAIDANTHLTDDQKQAAKDAVDAELAKAKEAVVAAKTADEVDAATLVGEKVVAKEEIKAAADDAKKAIDANSNLTDDEKAAAKAAVDTEVAKANEAIDKAVTADAVDTATLVGEKAVAKEELKAAADDAKKAIDENANLTPEEKAAAKAAVDAEVAKANEAIDAATKADEVDAATLAGEKAVAKEEVKAAAEDAKKAIDENANLPESEKTALKLAIDAEVAATNLEIDNAKTAEE
;
A
#
# COMPACT_ATOMS: atom_id res chain seq x y z
N ALA A 1 15.48 -24.54 -71.64
CA ALA A 1 16.64 -24.47 -70.71
C ALA A 1 16.79 -23.05 -70.15
N GLU A 2 16.92 -22.01 -70.99
CA GLU A 2 17.01 -20.62 -70.53
C GLU A 2 15.84 -20.16 -69.64
N THR A 3 14.61 -20.59 -69.95
CA THR A 3 13.40 -20.30 -69.13
C THR A 3 13.46 -20.92 -67.72
N ILE A 4 14.05 -22.12 -67.58
CA ILE A 4 14.18 -22.81 -66.29
C ILE A 4 15.24 -22.15 -65.42
N VAL A 5 16.36 -21.72 -66.03
CA VAL A 5 17.42 -20.97 -65.32
C VAL A 5 16.87 -19.65 -64.79
N GLY A 6 16.10 -18.91 -65.60
CA GLY A 6 15.43 -17.68 -65.16
C GLY A 6 14.42 -17.91 -64.03
N GLN A 7 13.60 -18.97 -64.11
CA GLN A 7 12.63 -19.32 -63.06
C GLN A 7 13.30 -19.70 -61.74
N LYS A 8 14.43 -20.42 -61.77
CA LYS A 8 15.21 -20.72 -60.55
C LYS A 8 15.79 -19.46 -59.91
N ALA A 9 16.23 -18.49 -60.72
CA ALA A 9 16.73 -17.22 -60.21
C ALA A 9 15.61 -16.41 -59.52
N PHE A 10 14.43 -16.35 -60.14
CA PHE A 10 13.26 -15.69 -59.54
C PHE A 10 12.80 -16.37 -58.25
N ALA A 11 12.67 -17.71 -58.28
CA ALA A 11 12.35 -18.52 -57.10
C ALA A 11 13.31 -18.25 -55.93
N LYS A 12 14.61 -18.11 -56.20
CA LYS A 12 15.59 -17.81 -55.16
C LYS A 12 15.34 -16.45 -54.49
N GLU A 13 14.99 -15.42 -55.27
CA GLU A 13 14.67 -14.10 -54.70
C GLU A 13 13.36 -14.13 -53.92
N GLU A 14 12.34 -14.88 -54.36
CA GLU A 14 11.10 -15.08 -53.60
C GLU A 14 11.34 -15.78 -52.26
N VAL A 15 12.11 -16.87 -52.26
CA VAL A 15 12.50 -17.57 -51.02
C VAL A 15 13.25 -16.64 -50.08
N LYS A 16 14.18 -15.83 -50.61
CA LYS A 16 14.92 -14.85 -49.82
C LYS A 16 14.02 -13.78 -49.22
N ALA A 17 13.01 -13.30 -49.97
CA ALA A 17 12.05 -12.33 -49.48
C ALA A 17 11.21 -12.92 -48.33
N ALA A 18 10.64 -14.12 -48.51
CA ALA A 18 9.88 -14.81 -47.47
C ALA A 18 10.71 -15.11 -46.22
N THR A 19 12.00 -15.45 -46.40
CA THR A 19 12.93 -15.65 -45.29
C THR A 19 13.16 -14.35 -44.51
N ALA A 20 13.35 -13.24 -45.22
CA ALA A 20 13.61 -11.94 -44.59
C ALA A 20 12.37 -11.43 -43.84
N ASP A 21 11.18 -11.71 -44.36
CA ASP A 21 9.91 -11.37 -43.72
C ASP A 21 9.74 -12.13 -42.40
N ALA A 22 9.84 -13.47 -42.42
CA ALA A 22 9.76 -14.29 -41.21
C ALA A 22 10.82 -13.92 -40.16
N VAL A 23 12.05 -13.60 -40.59
CA VAL A 23 13.10 -13.13 -39.68
C VAL A 23 12.75 -11.78 -39.05
N LYS A 24 12.10 -10.89 -39.80
CA LYS A 24 11.67 -9.59 -39.30
C LYS A 24 10.56 -9.74 -38.25
N GLY A 25 9.57 -10.61 -38.47
CA GLY A 25 8.54 -10.94 -37.47
C GLY A 25 9.16 -11.53 -36.20
N ILE A 26 10.08 -12.50 -36.34
CA ILE A 26 10.81 -13.07 -35.19
C ILE A 26 11.60 -12.02 -34.41
N GLU A 27 12.16 -11.00 -35.08
CA GLU A 27 12.89 -9.92 -34.42
C GLU A 27 11.99 -8.95 -33.67
N ALA A 28 10.74 -8.77 -34.12
CA ALA A 28 9.74 -7.92 -33.50
C ALA A 28 9.21 -8.46 -32.16
N ASN A 29 9.19 -9.79 -31.97
CA ASN A 29 8.80 -10.45 -30.72
C ASN A 29 9.50 -9.86 -29.49
N THR A 30 8.79 -9.18 -28.59
CA THR A 30 9.42 -8.38 -27.53
C THR A 30 9.70 -9.17 -26.25
N ASN A 31 8.96 -10.24 -26.01
CA ASN A 31 9.09 -11.09 -24.84
C ASN A 31 10.22 -12.12 -24.99
N LEU A 32 10.55 -12.55 -26.21
CA LEU A 32 11.65 -13.49 -26.48
C LEU A 32 13.03 -12.85 -26.31
N THR A 33 13.96 -13.58 -25.69
CA THR A 33 15.37 -13.20 -25.62
C THR A 33 16.07 -13.34 -26.98
N ASP A 34 17.21 -12.66 -27.17
CA ASP A 34 18.01 -12.79 -28.39
C ASP A 34 18.42 -14.24 -28.70
N ASP A 35 18.71 -15.05 -27.66
CA ASP A 35 19.05 -16.47 -27.81
C ASP A 35 17.83 -17.29 -28.25
N GLU A 36 16.64 -17.03 -27.68
CA GLU A 36 15.39 -17.68 -28.11
C GLU A 36 15.05 -17.31 -29.56
N LYS A 37 15.14 -16.03 -29.93
CA LYS A 37 14.97 -15.56 -31.32
C LYS A 37 15.94 -16.24 -32.27
N ALA A 38 17.20 -16.42 -31.86
CA ALA A 38 18.22 -17.06 -32.67
C ALA A 38 17.87 -18.53 -33.01
N ILE A 39 17.24 -19.25 -32.08
CA ILE A 39 16.77 -20.63 -32.31
C ILE A 39 15.75 -20.66 -33.46
N TYR A 40 14.73 -19.81 -33.43
CA TYR A 40 13.72 -19.74 -34.49
C TYR A 40 14.31 -19.30 -35.83
N LYS A 41 15.22 -18.30 -35.82
CA LYS A 41 15.94 -17.88 -37.04
C LYS A 41 16.79 -19.00 -37.65
N GLU A 42 17.38 -19.87 -36.82
CA GLU A 42 18.12 -21.04 -37.30
C GLU A 42 17.18 -22.07 -37.95
N GLU A 43 16.00 -22.31 -37.38
CA GLU A 43 15.00 -23.23 -37.95
C GLU A 43 14.44 -22.70 -39.28
N VAL A 44 14.17 -21.39 -39.39
CA VAL A 44 13.85 -20.74 -40.68
C VAL A 44 14.96 -20.99 -41.70
N ALA A 45 16.23 -20.79 -41.32
CA ALA A 45 17.36 -21.00 -42.23
C ALA A 45 17.49 -22.46 -42.69
N LYS A 46 17.23 -23.43 -41.80
CA LYS A 46 17.23 -24.87 -42.13
C LYS A 46 16.12 -25.22 -43.12
N ALA A 47 14.90 -24.75 -42.86
CA ALA A 47 13.75 -24.94 -43.74
C ALA A 47 14.01 -24.38 -45.14
N VAL A 48 14.54 -23.16 -45.22
CA VAL A 48 14.87 -22.47 -46.46
C VAL A 48 16.00 -23.15 -47.23
N ALA A 49 17.05 -23.62 -46.55
CA ALA A 49 18.17 -24.32 -47.18
C ALA A 49 17.73 -25.65 -47.85
N ALA A 50 16.81 -26.37 -47.21
CA ALA A 50 16.21 -27.57 -47.79
C ALA A 50 15.42 -27.24 -49.07
N ALA A 51 14.62 -26.17 -49.05
CA ALA A 51 13.84 -25.73 -50.20
C ALA A 51 14.72 -25.22 -51.36
N GLU A 52 15.78 -24.43 -51.08
CA GLU A 52 16.74 -23.99 -52.11
C GLU A 52 17.41 -25.18 -52.81
N THR A 53 17.76 -26.23 -52.06
CA THR A 53 18.33 -27.46 -52.61
C THR A 53 17.32 -28.14 -53.52
N ALA A 54 16.07 -28.27 -53.07
CA ALA A 54 14.99 -28.84 -53.87
C ALA A 54 14.73 -28.04 -55.17
N ILE A 55 14.77 -26.71 -55.12
CA ILE A 55 14.60 -25.82 -56.29
C ILE A 55 15.76 -26.02 -57.29
N LYS A 56 17.00 -26.13 -56.81
CA LYS A 56 18.18 -26.39 -57.66
C LYS A 56 18.03 -27.70 -58.43
N GLU A 57 17.47 -28.73 -57.80
CA GLU A 57 17.25 -30.06 -58.41
C GLU A 57 16.03 -30.12 -59.34
N ALA A 58 15.09 -29.19 -59.22
CA ALA A 58 13.86 -29.19 -60.02
C ALA A 58 14.15 -29.02 -61.52
N THR A 59 13.45 -29.80 -62.36
CA THR A 59 13.67 -29.82 -63.81
C THR A 59 12.50 -29.20 -64.59
N LYS A 60 11.34 -29.03 -63.95
CA LYS A 60 10.13 -28.44 -64.54
C LYS A 60 9.74 -27.15 -63.84
N ALA A 61 9.12 -26.25 -64.58
CA ALA A 61 8.62 -24.97 -64.08
C ALA A 61 7.63 -25.13 -62.90
N ALA A 62 6.69 -26.07 -63.03
CA ALA A 62 5.69 -26.34 -61.98
C ALA A 62 6.34 -26.86 -60.69
N ASP A 63 7.37 -27.72 -60.80
CA ASP A 63 8.10 -28.22 -59.64
C ASP A 63 8.88 -27.11 -58.93
N ILE A 64 9.44 -26.15 -59.70
CA ILE A 64 10.11 -24.96 -59.14
C ILE A 64 9.09 -24.13 -58.36
N GLN A 65 7.95 -23.79 -58.97
CA GLN A 65 6.90 -22.99 -58.32
C GLN A 65 6.36 -23.65 -57.05
N SER A 66 6.08 -24.95 -57.09
CA SER A 66 5.62 -25.70 -55.91
C SER A 66 6.64 -25.64 -54.78
N LYS A 67 7.92 -25.89 -55.08
CA LYS A 67 8.98 -25.89 -54.07
C LYS A 67 9.31 -24.50 -53.52
N THR A 68 9.14 -23.45 -54.33
CA THR A 68 9.21 -22.07 -53.84
C THR A 68 8.10 -21.82 -52.83
N PHE A 69 6.88 -22.24 -53.13
CA PHE A 69 5.74 -22.08 -52.23
C PHE A 69 5.88 -22.89 -50.94
N ASP A 70 6.42 -24.12 -51.02
CA ASP A 70 6.76 -24.93 -49.84
C ASP A 70 7.75 -24.19 -48.92
N ALA A 71 8.71 -23.45 -49.50
CA ALA A 71 9.66 -22.64 -48.74
C ALA A 71 8.96 -21.48 -48.00
N THR A 72 8.04 -20.78 -48.68
CA THR A 72 7.24 -19.70 -48.09
C THR A 72 6.43 -20.21 -46.91
N GLN A 73 5.73 -21.33 -47.06
CA GLN A 73 5.00 -21.96 -45.95
C GLN A 73 5.92 -22.35 -44.80
N ALA A 74 7.10 -22.91 -45.10
CA ALA A 74 8.01 -23.36 -44.06
C ALA A 74 8.58 -22.19 -43.23
N ALA A 75 8.91 -21.07 -43.88
CA ALA A 75 9.33 -19.85 -43.18
C ALA A 75 8.22 -19.30 -42.27
N ALA A 76 7.00 -19.13 -42.82
CA ALA A 76 5.85 -18.63 -42.07
C ALA A 76 5.46 -19.53 -40.87
N LYS A 77 5.60 -20.85 -41.00
CA LYS A 77 5.34 -21.78 -39.90
C LYS A 77 6.30 -21.60 -38.72
N GLU A 78 7.55 -21.22 -38.96
CA GLU A 78 8.51 -20.97 -37.88
C GLU A 78 8.30 -19.60 -37.23
N GLU A 79 7.91 -18.59 -38.01
CA GLU A 79 7.45 -17.28 -37.50
C GLU A 79 6.26 -17.45 -36.56
N VAL A 80 5.17 -18.09 -37.00
CA VAL A 80 3.97 -18.33 -36.17
C VAL A 80 4.28 -19.10 -34.88
N LYS A 81 5.29 -19.97 -34.88
CA LYS A 81 5.74 -20.66 -33.65
C LYS A 81 6.51 -19.74 -32.72
N ALA A 82 7.30 -18.82 -33.25
CA ALA A 82 8.01 -17.81 -32.48
C ALA A 82 7.01 -16.84 -31.84
N ASP A 83 6.03 -16.33 -32.61
CA ASP A 83 5.05 -15.36 -32.13
C ASP A 83 4.14 -15.99 -31.05
N ALA A 84 3.75 -17.25 -31.23
CA ALA A 84 3.01 -17.97 -30.21
C ALA A 84 3.83 -18.18 -28.93
N ALA A 85 5.15 -18.38 -29.05
CA ALA A 85 6.03 -18.52 -27.89
C ALA A 85 6.25 -17.18 -27.18
N ASP A 86 6.35 -16.08 -27.94
CA ASP A 86 6.41 -14.71 -27.43
C ASP A 86 5.17 -14.38 -26.60
N ALA A 87 3.98 -14.56 -27.18
CA ALA A 87 2.71 -14.31 -26.51
C ALA A 87 2.52 -15.15 -25.24
N VAL A 88 2.92 -16.43 -25.27
CA VAL A 88 2.90 -17.27 -24.07
C VAL A 88 3.80 -16.71 -22.98
N LYS A 89 4.96 -16.15 -23.33
CA LYS A 89 5.90 -15.58 -22.37
C LYS A 89 5.37 -14.26 -21.77
N GLY A 90 4.78 -13.38 -22.58
CA GLY A 90 4.08 -12.18 -22.10
C GLY A 90 2.94 -12.54 -21.14
N ILE A 91 2.09 -13.50 -21.50
CA ILE A 91 1.02 -14.03 -20.62
C ILE A 91 1.58 -14.54 -19.29
N GLN A 92 2.73 -15.22 -19.30
CA GLN A 92 3.33 -15.77 -18.09
C GLN A 92 3.91 -14.72 -17.14
N ALA A 93 4.24 -13.52 -17.65
CA ALA A 93 4.78 -12.41 -16.87
C ALA A 93 3.72 -11.68 -16.01
N ASN A 94 2.42 -11.90 -16.28
CA ASN A 94 1.32 -11.27 -15.55
C ASN A 94 1.24 -11.78 -14.10
N ASP A 95 1.65 -10.98 -13.11
CA ASP A 95 1.91 -11.46 -11.74
C ASP A 95 0.65 -11.83 -10.96
N ASN A 96 -0.46 -11.15 -11.21
CA ASN A 96 -1.71 -11.35 -10.49
C ASN A 96 -2.46 -12.61 -10.97
N LEU A 97 -2.28 -13.02 -12.24
CA LEU A 97 -2.90 -14.24 -12.77
C LEU A 97 -2.45 -15.51 -12.04
N SER A 98 -3.43 -16.37 -11.71
CA SER A 98 -3.13 -17.69 -11.16
C SER A 98 -2.43 -18.60 -12.18
N ASN A 99 -1.74 -19.64 -11.68
CA ASN A 99 -1.11 -20.64 -12.55
C ASN A 99 -2.13 -21.33 -13.47
N ASP A 100 -3.37 -21.52 -13.02
CA ASP A 100 -4.44 -22.14 -13.82
C ASP A 100 -4.89 -21.19 -14.93
N GLU A 101 -5.02 -19.88 -14.65
CA GLU A 101 -5.34 -18.86 -15.65
C GLU A 101 -4.23 -18.70 -16.69
N LYS A 102 -2.96 -18.63 -16.26
CA LYS A 102 -1.79 -18.62 -17.15
C LYS A 102 -1.76 -19.86 -18.04
N THR A 103 -2.05 -21.02 -17.48
CA THR A 103 -2.09 -22.30 -18.24
C THR A 103 -3.23 -22.29 -19.27
N ALA A 104 -4.43 -21.86 -18.88
CA ALA A 104 -5.57 -21.79 -19.79
C ALA A 104 -5.34 -20.81 -20.95
N ALA A 105 -4.72 -19.65 -20.67
CA ALA A 105 -4.36 -18.66 -21.68
C ALA A 105 -3.28 -19.21 -22.64
N LYS A 106 -2.25 -19.88 -22.10
CA LYS A 106 -1.24 -20.58 -22.92
C LYS A 106 -1.87 -21.64 -23.83
N GLU A 107 -2.75 -22.49 -23.32
CA GLU A 107 -3.41 -23.53 -24.11
C GLU A 107 -4.26 -22.92 -25.25
N ALA A 108 -4.88 -21.76 -25.03
CA ALA A 108 -5.61 -21.04 -26.06
C ALA A 108 -4.69 -20.56 -27.19
N VAL A 109 -3.53 -19.98 -26.85
CA VAL A 109 -2.50 -19.55 -27.83
C VAL A 109 -1.95 -20.74 -28.60
N GLU A 110 -1.59 -21.84 -27.92
CA GLU A 110 -1.06 -23.04 -28.57
C GLU A 110 -2.09 -23.68 -29.52
N LYS A 111 -3.37 -23.68 -29.16
CA LYS A 111 -4.46 -24.17 -30.02
C LYS A 111 -4.68 -23.27 -31.24
N ALA A 112 -4.58 -21.95 -31.07
CA ALA A 112 -4.66 -21.00 -32.18
C ALA A 112 -3.48 -21.21 -33.14
N ARG A 113 -2.26 -21.30 -32.62
CA ARG A 113 -1.05 -21.66 -33.37
C ARG A 113 -1.27 -22.94 -34.19
N ASP A 114 -1.70 -24.03 -33.56
CA ASP A 114 -1.87 -25.32 -34.26
C ASP A 114 -2.90 -25.22 -35.39
N THR A 115 -3.99 -24.48 -35.16
CA THR A 115 -5.00 -24.19 -36.20
C THR A 115 -4.39 -23.39 -37.36
N THR A 116 -3.57 -22.38 -37.08
CA THR A 116 -2.90 -21.60 -38.11
C THR A 116 -1.88 -22.42 -38.88
N LEU A 117 -1.09 -23.26 -38.22
CA LEU A 117 -0.14 -24.16 -38.89
C LEU A 117 -0.84 -25.09 -39.89
N GLU A 118 -2.02 -25.60 -39.54
CA GLU A 118 -2.87 -26.36 -40.47
C GLU A 118 -3.40 -25.52 -41.63
N ASN A 119 -3.78 -24.26 -41.39
CA ASN A 119 -4.27 -23.36 -42.43
C ASN A 119 -3.16 -22.99 -43.42
N ILE A 120 -1.95 -22.70 -42.92
CA ILE A 120 -0.76 -22.47 -43.75
C ILE A 120 -0.49 -23.70 -44.61
N GLU A 121 -0.60 -24.91 -44.08
CA GLU A 121 -0.42 -26.15 -44.85
C GLU A 121 -1.45 -26.34 -45.96
N LYS A 122 -2.67 -25.85 -45.76
CA LYS A 122 -3.78 -25.93 -46.73
C LYS A 122 -3.79 -24.75 -47.70
N ALA A 123 -2.94 -23.75 -47.51
CA ALA A 123 -2.85 -22.55 -48.33
C ALA A 123 -2.50 -22.90 -49.78
N LYS A 124 -3.03 -22.13 -50.74
CA LYS A 124 -2.80 -22.37 -52.17
C LYS A 124 -1.97 -21.27 -52.82
N THR A 125 -1.87 -20.13 -52.15
CA THR A 125 -1.20 -18.94 -52.63
C THR A 125 -0.41 -18.30 -51.50
N ALA A 126 0.61 -17.50 -51.84
CA ALA A 126 1.36 -16.73 -50.84
C ALA A 126 0.42 -15.82 -50.03
N ALA A 127 -0.55 -15.18 -50.67
CA ALA A 127 -1.55 -14.36 -49.99
C ALA A 127 -2.41 -15.13 -48.97
N ASP A 128 -2.68 -16.43 -49.20
CA ASP A 128 -3.37 -17.27 -48.21
C ASP A 128 -2.46 -17.56 -46.99
N VAL A 129 -1.13 -17.67 -47.21
CA VAL A 129 -0.15 -17.83 -46.13
C VAL A 129 -0.04 -16.54 -45.33
N ASP A 130 0.16 -15.40 -46.00
CA ASP A 130 0.26 -14.08 -45.37
C ASP A 130 -1.00 -13.77 -44.53
N ALA A 131 -2.19 -14.09 -45.05
CA ALA A 131 -3.44 -13.94 -44.32
C ALA A 131 -3.51 -14.85 -43.08
N ALA A 132 -3.04 -16.10 -43.20
CA ALA A 132 -3.02 -17.03 -42.07
C ALA A 132 -2.01 -16.61 -40.98
N THR A 133 -0.84 -16.11 -41.36
CA THR A 133 0.15 -15.56 -40.42
C THR A 133 -0.41 -14.34 -39.70
N LEU A 134 -0.98 -13.38 -40.43
CA LEU A 134 -1.62 -12.20 -39.83
C LEU A 134 -2.78 -12.59 -38.89
N ASP A 135 -3.59 -13.59 -39.25
CA ASP A 135 -4.66 -14.09 -38.38
C ASP A 135 -4.11 -14.72 -37.08
N ALA A 136 -2.92 -15.33 -37.11
CA ALA A 136 -2.24 -15.80 -35.89
C ALA A 136 -1.74 -14.63 -35.02
N GLU A 137 -1.09 -13.62 -35.61
CA GLU A 137 -0.65 -12.42 -34.88
C GLU A 137 -1.84 -11.75 -34.17
N LYS A 138 -2.97 -11.60 -34.88
CA LYS A 138 -4.22 -11.08 -34.28
C LYS A 138 -4.69 -11.94 -33.11
N ALA A 139 -4.65 -13.26 -33.25
CA ALA A 139 -5.09 -14.16 -32.17
C ALA A 139 -4.18 -14.06 -30.93
N ASN A 140 -2.87 -13.94 -31.14
CA ASN A 140 -1.87 -13.78 -30.10
C ASN A 140 -2.05 -12.45 -29.36
N ALA A 141 -2.10 -11.33 -30.09
CA ALA A 141 -2.29 -10.00 -29.53
C ALA A 141 -3.56 -9.90 -28.67
N LYS A 142 -4.68 -10.49 -29.13
CA LYS A 142 -5.92 -10.53 -28.34
C LYS A 142 -5.80 -11.36 -27.07
N ALA A 143 -5.00 -12.43 -27.10
CA ALA A 143 -4.77 -13.26 -25.92
C ALA A 143 -3.90 -12.52 -24.89
N GLU A 144 -2.87 -11.81 -25.33
CA GLU A 144 -2.00 -10.98 -24.48
C GLU A 144 -2.77 -9.83 -23.84
N ILE A 145 -3.50 -9.03 -24.63
CA ILE A 145 -4.34 -7.94 -24.11
C ILE A 145 -5.36 -8.47 -23.10
N LYS A 146 -5.97 -9.63 -23.37
CA LYS A 146 -6.92 -10.24 -22.44
C LYS A 146 -6.24 -10.64 -21.14
N ALA A 147 -5.04 -11.21 -21.19
CA ALA A 147 -4.28 -11.58 -20.01
C ALA A 147 -3.90 -10.35 -19.18
N ALA A 148 -3.34 -9.31 -19.80
CA ALA A 148 -3.01 -8.04 -19.16
C ALA A 148 -4.25 -7.38 -18.52
N ALA A 149 -5.38 -7.39 -19.22
CA ALA A 149 -6.63 -6.86 -18.69
C ALA A 149 -7.13 -7.68 -17.49
N ASP A 150 -7.09 -9.00 -17.56
CA ASP A 150 -7.53 -9.87 -16.45
C ASP A 150 -6.60 -9.74 -15.23
N ASP A 151 -5.30 -9.55 -15.46
CA ASP A 151 -4.29 -9.28 -14.44
C ASP A 151 -4.59 -7.98 -13.68
N ALA A 152 -4.69 -6.86 -14.40
CA ALA A 152 -5.03 -5.56 -13.84
C ALA A 152 -6.38 -5.55 -13.11
N LYS A 153 -7.40 -6.22 -13.68
CA LYS A 153 -8.71 -6.35 -13.02
C LYS A 153 -8.62 -7.15 -11.73
N LYS A 154 -7.67 -8.08 -11.59
CA LYS A 154 -7.45 -8.85 -10.37
C LYS A 154 -6.73 -8.01 -9.32
N ALA A 155 -5.68 -7.27 -9.67
CA ALA A 155 -5.06 -6.28 -8.79
C ALA A 155 -6.09 -5.30 -8.22
N ILE A 156 -6.93 -4.71 -9.08
CA ILE A 156 -8.03 -3.82 -8.67
C ILE A 156 -9.05 -4.53 -7.76
N ALA A 157 -9.28 -5.83 -7.96
CA ALA A 157 -10.20 -6.58 -7.10
C ALA A 157 -9.64 -6.77 -5.69
N GLU A 158 -8.34 -7.04 -5.59
CA GLU A 158 -7.62 -7.37 -4.37
C GLU A 158 -7.32 -6.13 -3.52
N ASN A 159 -7.18 -4.95 -4.13
CA ASN A 159 -7.03 -3.68 -3.44
C ASN A 159 -8.17 -3.46 -2.40
N THR A 160 -7.87 -3.41 -1.11
CA THR A 160 -8.92 -3.36 -0.07
C THR A 160 -9.49 -1.98 0.19
N ASN A 161 -8.76 -0.91 -0.13
CA ASN A 161 -9.19 0.45 0.24
C ASN A 161 -10.09 1.08 -0.84
N LEU A 162 -10.11 0.55 -2.07
CA LEU A 162 -11.05 1.00 -3.10
C LEU A 162 -12.51 0.55 -2.85
N PRO A 163 -13.50 1.46 -2.96
CA PRO A 163 -14.92 1.10 -2.98
C PRO A 163 -15.28 0.19 -4.15
N GLU A 164 -16.21 -0.74 -3.92
CA GLU A 164 -16.71 -1.65 -4.95
C GLU A 164 -17.27 -0.92 -6.19
N SER A 165 -17.85 0.27 -6.02
CA SER A 165 -18.33 1.08 -7.15
C SER A 165 -17.20 1.59 -8.05
N GLU A 166 -16.05 1.94 -7.47
CA GLU A 166 -14.87 2.42 -8.19
C GLU A 166 -14.13 1.26 -8.85
N LYS A 167 -13.94 0.15 -8.13
CA LYS A 167 -13.44 -1.11 -8.70
C LYS A 167 -14.23 -1.50 -9.96
N ASN A 168 -15.56 -1.47 -9.88
CA ASN A 168 -16.41 -1.80 -11.03
C ASN A 168 -16.28 -0.80 -12.17
N ALA A 169 -16.15 0.50 -11.88
CA ALA A 169 -15.95 1.52 -12.90
C ALA A 169 -14.62 1.33 -13.66
N LEU A 170 -13.52 1.05 -12.93
CA LEU A 170 -12.20 0.80 -13.51
C LEU A 170 -12.19 -0.49 -14.34
N LYS A 171 -12.76 -1.58 -13.83
CA LYS A 171 -12.89 -2.85 -14.58
C LYS A 171 -13.70 -2.68 -15.87
N LEU A 172 -14.80 -1.92 -15.82
CA LEU A 172 -15.60 -1.61 -17.00
C LEU A 172 -14.85 -0.76 -18.02
N ALA A 173 -14.00 0.17 -17.57
CA ALA A 173 -13.16 0.97 -18.46
C ALA A 173 -12.14 0.09 -19.19
N ILE A 174 -11.50 -0.85 -18.47
CA ILE A 174 -10.60 -1.85 -19.06
C ILE A 174 -11.34 -2.71 -20.08
N ASP A 175 -12.49 -3.29 -19.73
CA ASP A 175 -13.26 -4.14 -20.65
C ASP A 175 -13.71 -3.38 -21.90
N ALA A 176 -14.08 -2.10 -21.77
CA ALA A 176 -14.45 -1.25 -22.90
C ALA A 176 -13.27 -0.97 -23.83
N GLU A 177 -12.09 -0.69 -23.28
CA GLU A 177 -10.86 -0.48 -24.05
C GLU A 177 -10.46 -1.76 -24.79
N VAL A 178 -10.40 -2.89 -24.10
CA VAL A 178 -10.09 -4.21 -24.70
C VAL A 178 -11.06 -4.53 -25.84
N ALA A 179 -12.35 -4.24 -25.67
CA ALA A 179 -13.34 -4.44 -26.71
C ALA A 179 -13.12 -3.55 -27.94
N ALA A 180 -12.71 -2.29 -27.74
CA ALA A 180 -12.39 -1.37 -28.83
C ALA A 180 -11.17 -1.84 -29.61
N THR A 181 -10.10 -2.22 -28.92
CA THR A 181 -8.85 -2.68 -29.51
C THR A 181 -8.99 -4.00 -30.24
N ASN A 182 -9.83 -4.91 -29.74
CA ASN A 182 -10.18 -6.13 -30.45
C ASN A 182 -10.75 -5.84 -31.85
N LEU A 183 -11.54 -4.77 -32.01
CA LEU A 183 -12.06 -4.35 -33.32
C LEU A 183 -10.97 -3.71 -34.19
N GLU A 184 -10.03 -2.98 -33.60
CA GLU A 184 -8.87 -2.43 -34.33
C GLU A 184 -7.97 -3.56 -34.86
N ILE A 185 -7.65 -4.52 -34.01
CA ILE A 185 -6.89 -5.73 -34.36
C ILE A 185 -7.62 -6.53 -35.45
N ASP A 186 -8.93 -6.73 -35.36
CA ASP A 186 -9.69 -7.40 -36.42
C ASP A 186 -9.52 -6.70 -37.79
N ASN A 187 -9.50 -5.37 -37.78
CA ASN A 187 -9.39 -4.56 -38.99
C ASN A 187 -7.95 -4.38 -39.50
N ALA A 188 -6.94 -4.60 -38.66
CA ALA A 188 -5.52 -4.46 -38.97
C ALA A 188 -5.13 -5.22 -40.25
N LYS A 189 -4.21 -4.61 -41.01
CA LYS A 189 -3.73 -5.14 -42.30
C LYS A 189 -2.29 -5.61 -42.27
N THR A 190 -1.56 -5.21 -41.23
CA THR A 190 -0.14 -5.49 -41.04
C THR A 190 0.12 -5.82 -39.57
N ALA A 191 1.22 -6.52 -39.30
CA ALA A 191 1.71 -6.77 -37.95
C ALA A 191 1.92 -5.45 -37.20
N GLU A 192 2.47 -4.44 -37.88
CA GLU A 192 2.73 -3.14 -37.27
C GLU A 192 1.46 -2.41 -36.82
N ASP A 193 0.34 -2.57 -37.55
CA ASP A 193 -0.95 -2.03 -37.10
C ASP A 193 -1.43 -2.73 -35.82
N ILE A 194 -1.14 -4.03 -35.66
CA ILE A 194 -1.48 -4.82 -34.47
C ILE A 194 -0.63 -4.38 -33.29
N ASP A 195 0.69 -4.29 -33.46
CA ASP A 195 1.63 -3.87 -32.41
C ASP A 195 1.28 -2.49 -31.86
N VAL A 196 0.94 -1.54 -32.74
CA VAL A 196 0.52 -0.19 -32.36
C VAL A 196 -0.77 -0.21 -31.53
N ALA A 197 -1.75 -1.03 -31.92
CA ALA A 197 -3.03 -1.16 -31.22
C ALA A 197 -2.84 -1.83 -29.85
N THR A 198 -2.04 -2.89 -29.77
CA THR A 198 -1.72 -3.62 -28.53
C THR A 198 -1.01 -2.71 -27.54
N LEU A 199 0.08 -2.05 -27.97
CA LEU A 199 0.86 -1.16 -27.11
C LEU A 199 0.02 0.01 -26.57
N ALA A 200 -0.89 0.54 -27.39
CA ALA A 200 -1.79 1.61 -26.95
C ALA A 200 -2.72 1.16 -25.82
N THR A 201 -3.25 -0.06 -25.90
CA THR A 201 -4.12 -0.62 -24.86
C THR A 201 -3.37 -1.03 -23.61
N GLU A 202 -2.18 -1.60 -23.72
CA GLU A 202 -1.32 -1.87 -22.55
C GLU A 202 -1.05 -0.59 -21.77
N LYS A 203 -0.75 0.53 -22.45
CA LYS A 203 -0.63 1.85 -21.80
C LYS A 203 -1.91 2.27 -21.09
N THR A 204 -3.08 2.05 -21.70
CA THR A 204 -4.37 2.40 -21.08
C THR A 204 -4.66 1.54 -19.85
N ILE A 205 -4.35 0.24 -19.89
CA ILE A 205 -4.48 -0.68 -18.75
C ILE A 205 -3.56 -0.23 -17.62
N ALA A 206 -2.26 -0.05 -17.91
CA ALA A 206 -1.27 0.43 -16.95
C ALA A 206 -1.65 1.77 -16.29
N LYS A 207 -2.19 2.71 -17.07
CA LYS A 207 -2.70 3.98 -16.53
C LYS A 207 -3.88 3.78 -15.56
N THR A 208 -4.69 2.77 -15.80
CA THR A 208 -5.81 2.42 -14.93
C THR A 208 -5.31 1.82 -13.62
N GLU A 209 -4.25 1.01 -13.66
CA GLU A 209 -3.60 0.44 -12.47
C GLU A 209 -2.94 1.50 -11.60
N VAL A 210 -2.10 2.37 -12.17
CA VAL A 210 -1.48 3.47 -11.40
C VAL A 210 -2.52 4.43 -10.84
N LYS A 211 -3.66 4.59 -11.53
CA LYS A 211 -4.77 5.40 -11.01
C LYS A 211 -5.44 4.72 -9.81
N ALA A 212 -5.67 3.41 -9.86
CA ALA A 212 -6.20 2.65 -8.73
C ALA A 212 -5.26 2.74 -7.52
N ALA A 213 -3.95 2.55 -7.72
CA ALA A 213 -2.96 2.69 -6.65
C ALA A 213 -2.89 4.11 -6.09
N ALA A 214 -3.02 5.15 -6.93
CA ALA A 214 -3.10 6.52 -6.45
C ALA A 214 -4.38 6.79 -5.65
N GLU A 215 -5.53 6.27 -6.08
CA GLU A 215 -6.80 6.39 -5.35
C GLU A 215 -6.74 5.70 -3.97
N ASP A 216 -6.02 4.58 -3.88
CA ASP A 216 -5.71 3.89 -2.62
C ASP A 216 -4.94 4.79 -1.65
N ALA A 217 -3.77 5.29 -2.06
CA ALA A 217 -2.92 6.15 -1.24
C ALA A 217 -3.64 7.45 -0.83
N LEU A 218 -4.43 8.06 -1.73
CA LEU A 218 -5.23 9.26 -1.43
C LEU A 218 -6.23 9.02 -0.29
N ARG A 219 -6.73 7.78 -0.16
CA ARG A 219 -7.70 7.41 0.85
C ARG A 219 -7.03 7.12 2.20
N SER A 220 -5.92 6.40 2.20
CA SER A 220 -5.11 6.23 3.42
C SER A 220 -4.73 7.60 4.01
N ILE A 221 -4.34 8.57 3.16
CA ILE A 221 -4.09 9.96 3.58
C ILE A 221 -5.34 10.64 4.19
N ASP A 222 -6.53 10.34 3.68
CA ASP A 222 -7.78 10.87 4.25
C ASP A 222 -8.10 10.31 5.63
N GLU A 223 -7.74 9.05 5.87
CA GLU A 223 -8.04 8.31 7.09
C GLU A 223 -7.10 8.67 8.25
N ASN A 224 -5.91 9.23 7.97
CA ASN A 224 -4.97 9.75 8.98
C ASN A 224 -5.65 10.71 9.96
N ALA A 225 -5.68 10.38 11.25
CA ALA A 225 -6.55 11.04 12.22
C ALA A 225 -5.95 12.32 12.84
N ASN A 226 -4.62 12.41 12.90
CA ASN A 226 -3.87 13.48 13.55
C ASN A 226 -3.45 14.60 12.56
N LEU A 227 -3.44 14.33 11.26
CA LEU A 227 -3.18 15.35 10.22
C LEU A 227 -4.34 16.35 10.07
N THR A 228 -3.99 17.62 9.86
CA THR A 228 -4.96 18.67 9.50
C THR A 228 -5.40 18.58 8.05
N ASP A 229 -6.56 19.18 7.72
CA ASP A 229 -7.06 19.24 6.33
C ASP A 229 -6.02 19.84 5.35
N ASP A 230 -5.28 20.86 5.78
CA ASP A 230 -4.24 21.50 4.96
C ASP A 230 -3.03 20.57 4.73
N GLU A 231 -2.65 19.77 5.74
CA GLU A 231 -1.57 18.79 5.64
C GLU A 231 -1.98 17.62 4.74
N LYS A 232 -3.20 17.09 4.91
CA LYS A 232 -3.79 16.09 4.01
C LYS A 232 -3.84 16.60 2.58
N ALA A 233 -4.32 17.84 2.37
CA ALA A 233 -4.39 18.43 1.04
C ALA A 233 -3.01 18.56 0.37
N LYS A 234 -1.97 18.85 1.15
CA LYS A 234 -0.59 18.89 0.66
C LYS A 234 -0.10 17.49 0.24
N ALA A 235 -0.23 16.49 1.11
CA ALA A 235 0.18 15.11 0.78
C ALA A 235 -0.55 14.58 -0.46
N LYS A 236 -1.86 14.82 -0.56
CA LYS A 236 -2.63 14.45 -1.76
C LYS A 236 -2.16 15.15 -3.03
N ALA A 237 -1.74 16.41 -2.93
CA ALA A 237 -1.21 17.13 -4.08
C ALA A 237 0.09 16.47 -4.60
N ASP A 238 0.93 15.98 -3.69
CA ASP A 238 2.15 15.26 -4.04
C ASP A 238 1.82 13.91 -4.71
N VAL A 239 0.81 13.16 -4.24
CA VAL A 239 0.28 11.96 -4.93
C VAL A 239 -0.17 12.28 -6.36
N TYR A 240 -0.94 13.35 -6.59
CA TYR A 240 -1.37 13.74 -7.94
C TYR A 240 -0.20 14.15 -8.86
N VAL A 241 0.86 14.72 -8.29
CA VAL A 241 2.09 15.04 -9.02
C VAL A 241 2.79 13.75 -9.46
N GLU A 242 2.91 12.75 -8.59
CA GLU A 242 3.46 11.44 -8.93
C GLU A 242 2.61 10.69 -9.95
N LEU A 243 1.27 10.77 -9.85
CA LEU A 243 0.37 10.16 -10.83
C LEU A 243 0.61 10.75 -12.22
N SER A 244 0.71 12.07 -12.29
CA SER A 244 1.04 12.77 -13.54
C SER A 244 2.42 12.41 -14.10
N LYS A 245 3.38 11.97 -13.26
CA LYS A 245 4.70 11.51 -13.71
C LYS A 245 4.64 10.07 -14.21
N ALA A 246 3.93 9.19 -13.49
CA ALA A 246 3.70 7.80 -13.87
C ALA A 246 3.00 7.71 -15.23
N GLU A 247 1.89 8.43 -15.43
CA GLU A 247 1.18 8.48 -16.71
C GLU A 247 2.07 8.93 -17.88
N LYS A 248 2.93 9.95 -17.65
CA LYS A 248 3.89 10.44 -18.65
C LYS A 248 5.01 9.45 -18.94
N ALA A 249 5.41 8.64 -17.97
CA ALA A 249 6.39 7.59 -18.15
C ALA A 249 5.80 6.46 -18.99
N ILE A 250 4.58 6.02 -18.66
CA ILE A 250 3.81 5.04 -19.42
C ILE A 250 3.59 5.51 -20.87
N ASP A 251 3.22 6.77 -21.08
CA ASP A 251 3.04 7.33 -22.42
C ASP A 251 4.30 7.25 -23.30
N LYS A 252 5.49 7.39 -22.68
CA LYS A 252 6.79 7.34 -23.36
C LYS A 252 7.35 5.94 -23.53
N ALA A 253 6.77 4.93 -22.87
CA ALA A 253 7.23 3.57 -23.00
C ALA A 253 6.92 3.05 -24.41
N ASP A 254 7.88 2.40 -25.05
CA ASP A 254 7.71 1.88 -26.42
C ASP A 254 7.63 0.34 -26.45
N THR A 255 7.64 -0.31 -25.28
CA THR A 255 7.57 -1.77 -25.11
C THR A 255 6.75 -2.11 -23.86
N ALA A 256 6.17 -3.32 -23.82
CA ALA A 256 5.45 -3.85 -22.66
C ALA A 256 6.30 -3.79 -21.38
N ASP A 257 7.53 -4.32 -21.42
CA ASP A 257 8.49 -4.24 -20.29
C ASP A 257 8.69 -2.80 -19.77
N ALA A 258 8.73 -1.81 -20.67
CA ALA A 258 8.92 -0.41 -20.27
C ALA A 258 7.64 0.19 -19.67
N ILE A 259 6.47 -0.30 -20.06
CA ILE A 259 5.18 0.05 -19.46
C ILE A 259 5.14 -0.53 -18.05
N ASP A 260 5.38 -1.83 -17.86
CA ASP A 260 5.34 -2.50 -16.55
C ASP A 260 6.30 -1.85 -15.55
N ASN A 261 7.53 -1.58 -15.99
CA ASN A 261 8.50 -0.85 -15.16
C ASN A 261 8.03 0.56 -14.80
N ALA A 262 7.36 1.28 -15.71
CA ALA A 262 6.83 2.60 -15.44
C ALA A 262 5.64 2.57 -14.47
N THR A 263 4.76 1.56 -14.60
CA THR A 263 3.65 1.27 -13.67
C THR A 263 4.19 1.05 -12.26
N LEU A 264 5.12 0.11 -12.11
CA LEU A 264 5.71 -0.23 -10.81
C LEU A 264 6.46 0.95 -10.17
N VAL A 265 7.14 1.78 -10.98
CA VAL A 265 7.78 3.00 -10.47
C VAL A 265 6.74 4.00 -9.94
N GLY A 266 5.57 4.10 -10.59
CA GLY A 266 4.44 4.89 -10.11
C GLY A 266 3.89 4.38 -8.78
N GLU A 267 3.61 3.08 -8.69
CA GLU A 267 3.11 2.43 -7.47
C GLU A 267 4.05 2.65 -6.28
N LYS A 268 5.36 2.46 -6.49
CA LYS A 268 6.38 2.76 -5.48
C LYS A 268 6.36 4.23 -5.04
N ALA A 269 6.07 5.15 -5.95
CA ALA A 269 5.98 6.56 -5.61
C ALA A 269 4.77 6.84 -4.72
N PHE A 270 3.60 6.26 -5.02
CA PHE A 270 2.41 6.40 -4.18
C PHE A 270 2.59 5.80 -2.79
N ALA A 271 3.17 4.60 -2.70
CA ALA A 271 3.53 3.96 -1.44
C ALA A 271 4.45 4.83 -0.57
N ASN A 272 5.40 5.55 -1.18
CA ASN A 272 6.27 6.46 -0.44
C ASN A 272 5.50 7.67 0.12
N GLU A 273 4.54 8.23 -0.62
CA GLU A 273 3.71 9.35 -0.16
C GLU A 273 2.77 8.92 0.98
N GLU A 274 2.21 7.71 0.91
CA GLU A 274 1.41 7.10 1.97
C GLU A 274 2.23 6.91 3.27
N LEU A 275 3.43 6.33 3.15
CA LEU A 275 4.37 6.20 4.27
C LEU A 275 4.79 7.56 4.86
N GLU A 276 4.99 8.58 4.02
CA GLU A 276 5.28 9.95 4.49
C GLU A 276 4.11 10.52 5.29
N ALA A 277 2.88 10.33 4.83
CA ALA A 277 1.69 10.80 5.55
C ALA A 277 1.53 10.09 6.90
N ALA A 278 1.67 8.76 6.95
CA ALA A 278 1.60 7.99 8.19
C ALA A 278 2.69 8.41 9.19
N ALA A 279 3.92 8.67 8.71
CA ALA A 279 4.99 9.17 9.56
C ALA A 279 4.73 10.58 10.09
N GLU A 280 4.17 11.49 9.29
CA GLU A 280 3.79 12.82 9.75
C GLU A 280 2.63 12.77 10.75
N ASP A 281 1.65 11.88 10.55
CA ASP A 281 0.55 11.64 11.48
C ASP A 281 1.06 11.20 12.86
N ALA A 282 1.93 10.19 12.89
CA ALA A 282 2.59 9.73 14.11
C ALA A 282 3.40 10.85 14.80
N LYS A 283 4.10 11.69 14.03
CA LYS A 283 4.82 12.85 14.60
C LYS A 283 3.88 13.87 15.24
N LYS A 284 2.64 14.02 14.75
CA LYS A 284 1.62 14.89 15.35
C LYS A 284 1.11 14.31 16.66
N ALA A 285 0.85 13.01 16.72
CA ALA A 285 0.55 12.32 17.97
C ALA A 285 1.69 12.50 18.99
N ILE A 286 2.95 12.33 18.55
CA ILE A 286 4.12 12.55 19.40
C ILE A 286 4.18 13.99 19.94
N ASP A 287 3.79 14.99 19.14
CA ASP A 287 3.72 16.38 19.58
C ASP A 287 2.65 16.65 20.63
N ALA A 288 1.58 15.86 20.66
CA ALA A 288 0.48 16.01 21.61
C ALA A 288 0.87 15.59 23.04
N ASN A 289 1.76 14.59 23.17
CA ASN A 289 2.27 14.08 24.46
C ASN A 289 2.66 15.21 25.42
N THR A 290 2.13 15.22 26.65
CA THR A 290 2.24 16.39 27.52
C THR A 290 3.40 16.33 28.52
N HIS A 291 3.94 15.15 28.79
CA HIS A 291 5.00 14.89 29.77
C HIS A 291 6.38 14.68 29.16
N LEU A 292 6.46 14.45 27.84
CA LEU A 292 7.72 14.43 27.12
C LEU A 292 8.29 15.85 26.94
N THR A 293 9.58 16.00 27.23
CA THR A 293 10.33 17.20 26.87
C THR A 293 10.52 17.32 25.37
N ASP A 294 10.77 18.54 24.87
CA ASP A 294 11.05 18.79 23.45
C ASP A 294 12.17 17.87 22.90
N ASP A 295 13.23 17.63 23.68
CA ASP A 295 14.33 16.73 23.30
C ASP A 295 13.86 15.27 23.19
N GLN A 296 12.97 14.82 24.07
CA GLN A 296 12.41 13.46 24.00
C GLN A 296 11.43 13.31 22.85
N LYS A 297 10.58 14.32 22.59
CA LYS A 297 9.71 14.35 21.42
C LYS A 297 10.53 14.28 20.14
N GLN A 298 11.59 15.08 20.05
CA GLN A 298 12.47 15.05 18.89
C GLN A 298 13.14 13.68 18.72
N ALA A 299 13.62 13.06 19.80
CA ALA A 299 14.20 11.72 19.71
C ALA A 299 13.20 10.66 19.24
N ALA A 300 11.92 10.76 19.61
CA ALA A 300 10.87 9.88 19.12
C ALA A 300 10.57 10.14 17.63
N LYS A 301 10.49 11.40 17.20
CA LYS A 301 10.33 11.75 15.78
C LYS A 301 11.49 11.29 14.91
N ASP A 302 12.72 11.38 15.42
CA ASP A 302 13.91 10.88 14.74
C ASP A 302 13.86 9.35 14.57
N ALA A 303 13.26 8.63 15.53
CA ALA A 303 13.04 7.19 15.43
C ALA A 303 11.99 6.85 14.36
N VAL A 304 10.89 7.61 14.30
CA VAL A 304 9.89 7.51 13.21
C VAL A 304 10.55 7.75 11.84
N ASP A 305 11.37 8.79 11.70
CA ASP A 305 12.09 9.08 10.46
C ASP A 305 13.07 7.96 10.05
N ALA A 306 13.71 7.31 11.03
CA ALA A 306 14.59 6.18 10.79
C ALA A 306 13.83 4.94 10.28
N GLU A 307 12.64 4.67 10.82
CA GLU A 307 11.78 3.56 10.33
C GLU A 307 11.16 3.90 8.96
N LEU A 308 10.73 5.14 8.74
CA LEU A 308 10.29 5.62 7.42
C LEU A 308 11.37 5.39 6.36
N ALA A 309 12.62 5.73 6.65
CA ALA A 309 13.72 5.52 5.71
C ALA A 309 13.89 4.03 5.34
N LYS A 310 13.79 3.11 6.31
CA LYS A 310 13.86 1.67 6.04
C LYS A 310 12.67 1.17 5.23
N ALA A 311 11.46 1.67 5.53
CA ALA A 311 10.26 1.33 4.77
C ALA A 311 10.39 1.72 3.30
N LYS A 312 10.87 2.94 3.03
CA LYS A 312 11.14 3.40 1.65
C LYS A 312 12.21 2.56 0.95
N GLU A 313 13.26 2.13 1.66
CA GLU A 313 14.25 1.20 1.08
C GLU A 313 13.62 -0.16 0.71
N ALA A 314 12.69 -0.67 1.52
CA ALA A 314 11.96 -1.90 1.22
C ALA A 314 11.05 -1.73 -0.02
N VAL A 315 10.32 -0.62 -0.12
CA VAL A 315 9.50 -0.27 -1.30
C VAL A 315 10.36 -0.17 -2.55
N VAL A 316 11.54 0.45 -2.46
CA VAL A 316 12.48 0.50 -3.60
C VAL A 316 12.93 -0.89 -4.04
N ALA A 317 13.16 -1.80 -3.10
CA ALA A 317 13.62 -3.16 -3.35
C ALA A 317 12.54 -4.10 -3.93
N ALA A 318 11.26 -3.79 -3.74
CA ALA A 318 10.12 -4.54 -4.28
C ALA A 318 10.20 -4.66 -5.81
N LYS A 319 9.73 -5.77 -6.37
CA LYS A 319 9.77 -6.05 -7.81
C LYS A 319 8.40 -6.19 -8.44
N THR A 320 7.37 -6.29 -7.62
CA THR A 320 5.98 -6.45 -8.03
C THR A 320 5.10 -5.52 -7.20
N ALA A 321 3.88 -5.25 -7.66
CA ALA A 321 2.89 -4.46 -6.92
C ALA A 321 2.61 -5.07 -5.54
N ASP A 322 2.39 -6.39 -5.46
CA ASP A 322 2.20 -7.11 -4.20
C ASP A 322 3.36 -6.91 -3.20
N GLU A 323 4.60 -6.89 -3.68
CA GLU A 323 5.77 -6.64 -2.83
C GLU A 323 5.84 -5.17 -2.37
N VAL A 324 5.33 -4.22 -3.17
CA VAL A 324 5.19 -2.82 -2.78
C VAL A 324 4.16 -2.70 -1.66
N ASP A 325 2.94 -3.21 -1.85
CA ASP A 325 1.85 -3.16 -0.85
C ASP A 325 2.29 -3.81 0.48
N ALA A 326 2.95 -4.97 0.40
CA ALA A 326 3.48 -5.63 1.59
C ALA A 326 4.56 -4.80 2.30
N ALA A 327 5.44 -4.12 1.55
CA ALA A 327 6.47 -3.26 2.11
C ALA A 327 5.87 -2.00 2.75
N THR A 328 4.85 -1.39 2.12
CA THR A 328 4.10 -0.24 2.65
C THR A 328 3.47 -0.60 4.00
N LEU A 329 2.69 -1.68 4.05
CA LEU A 329 2.02 -2.11 5.28
C LEU A 329 3.01 -2.46 6.40
N VAL A 330 4.16 -3.06 6.07
CA VAL A 330 5.23 -3.30 7.07
C VAL A 330 5.79 -1.97 7.60
N GLY A 331 5.96 -0.97 6.73
CA GLY A 331 6.39 0.38 7.08
C GLY A 331 5.42 1.09 8.03
N GLU A 332 4.13 1.08 7.72
CA GLU A 332 3.09 1.66 8.58
C GLU A 332 3.08 1.02 9.97
N LYS A 333 3.18 -0.31 10.04
CA LYS A 333 3.23 -1.03 11.31
C LYS A 333 4.41 -0.61 12.18
N VAL A 334 5.59 -0.35 11.61
CA VAL A 334 6.76 0.07 12.42
C VAL A 334 6.65 1.52 12.85
N VAL A 335 6.06 2.40 12.04
CA VAL A 335 5.75 3.79 12.40
C VAL A 335 4.76 3.84 13.56
N ALA A 336 3.64 3.12 13.46
CA ALA A 336 2.64 3.00 14.51
C ALA A 336 3.20 2.50 15.85
N LYS A 337 4.19 1.59 15.81
CA LYS A 337 4.86 1.10 17.02
C LYS A 337 5.72 2.16 17.70
N GLU A 338 6.35 3.05 16.95
CA GLU A 338 7.11 4.17 17.52
C GLU A 338 6.18 5.22 18.15
N GLU A 339 4.99 5.44 17.58
CA GLU A 339 3.94 6.28 18.18
C GLU A 339 3.48 5.73 19.54
N ILE A 340 3.10 4.45 19.61
CA ILE A 340 2.76 3.77 20.87
C ILE A 340 3.90 3.85 21.88
N LYS A 341 5.15 3.69 21.41
CA LYS A 341 6.32 3.77 22.28
C LYS A 341 6.46 5.17 22.88
N ALA A 342 6.20 6.23 22.11
CA ALA A 342 6.24 7.60 22.60
C ALA A 342 5.13 7.86 23.64
N ALA A 343 3.89 7.43 23.38
CA ALA A 343 2.78 7.52 24.34
C ALA A 343 3.11 6.77 25.65
N ALA A 344 3.74 5.60 25.56
CA ALA A 344 4.18 4.84 26.74
C ALA A 344 5.30 5.54 27.51
N ASP A 345 6.25 6.18 26.80
CA ASP A 345 7.31 6.96 27.43
C ASP A 345 6.74 8.21 28.13
N ASP A 346 5.70 8.83 27.58
CA ASP A 346 4.93 9.93 28.19
C ASP A 346 4.25 9.48 29.49
N ALA A 347 3.42 8.43 29.42
CA ALA A 347 2.75 7.86 30.59
C ALA A 347 3.72 7.46 31.70
N LYS A 348 4.86 6.87 31.36
CA LYS A 348 5.90 6.51 32.34
C LYS A 348 6.52 7.74 33.03
N LYS A 349 6.58 8.89 32.35
CA LYS A 349 7.03 10.16 32.93
C LYS A 349 6.01 10.71 33.92
N ALA A 350 4.72 10.71 33.56
CA ALA A 350 3.64 11.06 34.49
C ALA A 350 3.65 10.15 35.73
N ILE A 351 3.81 8.82 35.54
CA ILE A 351 3.93 7.86 36.65
C ILE A 351 5.12 8.19 37.57
N ASP A 352 6.26 8.62 37.02
CA ASP A 352 7.43 9.01 37.83
C ASP A 352 7.18 10.24 38.69
N ALA A 353 6.34 11.17 38.23
CA ALA A 353 6.01 12.41 38.94
C ALA A 353 5.10 12.20 40.16
N ASN A 354 4.33 11.10 40.20
CA ASN A 354 3.43 10.77 41.32
C ASN A 354 4.17 10.69 42.66
N SER A 355 3.93 11.64 43.57
CA SER A 355 4.80 11.88 44.71
C SER A 355 4.47 11.01 45.93
N ASN A 356 3.25 10.53 46.02
CA ASN A 356 2.77 9.69 47.11
C ASN A 356 3.06 8.22 46.84
N LEU A 357 3.14 7.78 45.58
CA LEU A 357 3.49 6.39 45.23
C LEU A 357 4.94 6.04 45.60
N THR A 358 5.11 4.81 46.10
CA THR A 358 6.43 4.20 46.32
C THR A 358 7.08 3.75 45.02
N ASP A 359 8.40 3.53 45.05
CA ASP A 359 9.14 3.01 43.88
C ASP A 359 8.58 1.68 43.37
N ASP A 360 8.13 0.79 44.27
CA ASP A 360 7.53 -0.50 43.93
C ASP A 360 6.16 -0.32 43.24
N GLU A 361 5.35 0.64 43.70
CA GLU A 361 4.05 0.97 43.08
C GLU A 361 4.23 1.62 41.71
N LYS A 362 5.20 2.53 41.57
CA LYS A 362 5.58 3.11 40.27
C LYS A 362 6.06 2.04 39.30
N ALA A 363 6.92 1.14 39.76
CA ALA A 363 7.42 0.03 38.95
C ALA A 363 6.27 -0.89 38.48
N ALA A 364 5.31 -1.17 39.35
CA ALA A 364 4.13 -1.95 38.99
C ALA A 364 3.25 -1.25 37.95
N ALA A 365 3.01 0.06 38.09
CA ALA A 365 2.26 0.84 37.11
C ALA A 365 2.95 0.88 35.74
N LYS A 366 4.27 1.11 35.69
CA LYS A 366 5.03 1.08 34.43
C LYS A 366 5.02 -0.30 33.76
N ALA A 367 5.03 -1.37 34.55
CA ALA A 367 4.90 -2.73 34.01
C ALA A 367 3.50 -3.00 33.42
N ALA A 368 2.46 -2.35 33.95
CA ALA A 368 1.13 -2.38 33.35
C ALA A 368 1.10 -1.64 32.00
N VAL A 369 1.71 -0.45 31.93
CA VAL A 369 1.92 0.28 30.66
C VAL A 369 2.65 -0.61 29.64
N ASP A 370 3.76 -1.25 30.02
CA ASP A 370 4.49 -2.18 29.13
C ASP A 370 3.64 -3.37 28.65
N THR A 371 2.71 -3.83 29.49
CA THR A 371 1.77 -4.91 29.13
C THR A 371 0.77 -4.45 28.08
N GLU A 372 0.24 -3.22 28.19
CA GLU A 372 -0.66 -2.67 27.17
C GLU A 372 0.05 -2.37 25.86
N VAL A 373 1.30 -1.85 25.91
CA VAL A 373 2.15 -1.70 24.72
C VAL A 373 2.36 -3.03 24.00
N ALA A 374 2.62 -4.12 24.74
CA ALA A 374 2.78 -5.44 24.14
C ALA A 374 1.51 -5.90 23.43
N LYS A 375 0.33 -5.66 24.01
CA LYS A 375 -0.96 -5.98 23.38
C LYS A 375 -1.23 -5.14 22.14
N ALA A 376 -0.93 -3.84 22.18
CA ALA A 376 -1.06 -2.94 21.04
C ALA A 376 -0.15 -3.41 19.89
N ASN A 377 1.12 -3.71 20.18
CA ASN A 377 2.06 -4.24 19.20
C ASN A 377 1.58 -5.56 18.59
N GLU A 378 1.02 -6.48 19.38
CA GLU A 378 0.43 -7.71 18.86
C GLU A 378 -0.78 -7.48 17.96
N ALA A 379 -1.59 -6.45 18.24
CA ALA A 379 -2.73 -6.09 17.40
C ALA A 379 -2.27 -5.47 16.08
N ILE A 380 -1.30 -4.54 16.14
CA ILE A 380 -0.64 -3.95 14.97
C ILE A 380 -0.01 -5.04 14.09
N ASP A 381 0.69 -6.01 14.67
CA ASP A 381 1.30 -7.10 13.91
C ASP A 381 0.27 -7.96 13.16
N LYS A 382 -0.91 -8.16 13.76
CA LYS A 382 -2.04 -8.92 13.17
C LYS A 382 -2.84 -8.12 12.15
N ALA A 383 -2.71 -6.80 12.11
CA ALA A 383 -3.40 -5.96 11.13
C ALA A 383 -2.98 -6.37 9.71
N VAL A 384 -3.92 -6.37 8.78
CA VAL A 384 -3.67 -6.73 7.36
C VAL A 384 -3.98 -5.59 6.40
N THR A 385 -4.37 -4.42 6.92
CA THR A 385 -4.69 -3.19 6.19
C THR A 385 -4.21 -1.98 7.01
N ALA A 386 -3.99 -0.85 6.36
CA ALA A 386 -3.64 0.43 7.01
C ALA A 386 -4.68 0.84 8.07
N ASP A 387 -5.98 0.83 7.73
CA ASP A 387 -7.08 1.10 8.68
C ASP A 387 -7.01 0.27 9.98
N ALA A 388 -6.61 -1.00 9.84
CA ALA A 388 -6.51 -1.91 10.98
C ALA A 388 -5.26 -1.63 11.82
N VAL A 389 -4.19 -1.10 11.22
CA VAL A 389 -3.02 -0.57 11.94
C VAL A 389 -3.46 0.65 12.75
N ASP A 390 -4.05 1.67 12.12
CA ASP A 390 -4.48 2.91 12.78
C ASP A 390 -5.46 2.65 13.92
N THR A 391 -6.44 1.78 13.69
CA THR A 391 -7.39 1.35 14.74
C THR A 391 -6.67 0.69 15.91
N ALA A 392 -5.68 -0.17 15.64
CA ALA A 392 -4.91 -0.85 16.69
C ALA A 392 -4.02 0.13 17.46
N THR A 393 -3.42 1.11 16.78
CA THR A 393 -2.64 2.20 17.38
C THR A 393 -3.50 2.99 18.35
N LEU A 394 -4.63 3.55 17.91
CA LEU A 394 -5.50 4.35 18.78
C LEU A 394 -6.03 3.55 19.98
N VAL A 395 -6.35 2.27 19.80
CA VAL A 395 -6.75 1.39 20.92
C VAL A 395 -5.60 1.22 21.92
N GLY A 396 -4.36 1.09 21.44
CA GLY A 396 -3.16 1.00 22.26
C GLY A 396 -2.91 2.28 23.07
N GLU A 397 -2.99 3.44 22.43
CA GLU A 397 -2.83 4.75 23.10
C GLU A 397 -3.87 4.94 24.21
N LYS A 398 -5.14 4.66 23.93
CA LYS A 398 -6.21 4.68 24.93
C LYS A 398 -5.92 3.76 26.11
N ALA A 399 -5.34 2.57 25.88
CA ALA A 399 -5.01 1.64 26.95
C ALA A 399 -3.85 2.17 27.81
N VAL A 400 -2.84 2.76 27.20
CA VAL A 400 -1.70 3.40 27.90
C VAL A 400 -2.17 4.57 28.76
N ALA A 401 -2.98 5.47 28.19
CA ALA A 401 -3.59 6.61 28.88
C ALA A 401 -4.40 6.21 30.13
N LYS A 402 -5.10 5.08 30.06
CA LYS A 402 -5.87 4.56 31.21
C LYS A 402 -4.98 4.07 32.34
N GLU A 403 -3.82 3.49 32.04
CA GLU A 403 -2.85 3.08 33.08
C GLU A 403 -2.17 4.28 33.73
N GLU A 404 -1.90 5.34 32.97
CA GLU A 404 -1.44 6.63 33.49
C GLU A 404 -2.46 7.25 34.46
N LEU A 405 -3.71 7.41 34.01
CA LEU A 405 -4.80 7.93 34.84
C LEU A 405 -5.02 7.09 36.11
N LYS A 406 -4.88 5.76 35.99
CA LYS A 406 -4.98 4.85 37.13
C LYS A 406 -3.87 5.11 38.16
N ALA A 407 -2.64 5.37 37.71
CA ALA A 407 -1.54 5.71 38.62
C ALA A 407 -1.79 7.04 39.34
N ALA A 408 -2.26 8.07 38.63
CA ALA A 408 -2.64 9.35 39.25
C ALA A 408 -3.75 9.16 40.32
N ALA A 409 -4.74 8.32 40.03
CA ALA A 409 -5.80 7.99 40.99
C ALA A 409 -5.28 7.23 42.21
N ASP A 410 -4.35 6.28 42.01
CA ASP A 410 -3.75 5.54 43.11
C ASP A 410 -2.89 6.45 44.00
N ASP A 411 -2.18 7.42 43.42
CA ASP A 411 -1.42 8.45 44.13
C ASP A 411 -2.33 9.29 45.04
N ALA A 412 -3.40 9.86 44.48
CA ALA A 412 -4.39 10.65 45.23
C ALA A 412 -5.05 9.83 46.35
N LYS A 413 -5.42 8.57 46.08
CA LYS A 413 -5.99 7.67 47.10
C LYS A 413 -5.01 7.38 48.23
N LYS A 414 -3.71 7.29 47.93
CA LYS A 414 -2.67 7.07 48.92
C LYS A 414 -2.48 8.30 49.81
N ALA A 415 -2.50 9.51 49.24
CA ALA A 415 -2.52 10.75 50.02
C ALA A 415 -3.73 10.83 50.96
N ILE A 416 -4.92 10.47 50.46
CA ILE A 416 -6.16 10.37 51.26
C ILE A 416 -6.02 9.34 52.39
N ASP A 417 -5.40 8.19 52.12
CA ASP A 417 -5.18 7.14 53.13
C ASP A 417 -4.20 7.55 54.23
N GLU A 418 -3.15 8.28 53.86
CA GLU A 418 -2.12 8.75 54.79
C GLU A 418 -2.61 9.93 55.63
N ASN A 419 -3.69 10.60 55.24
CA ASN A 419 -4.32 11.63 56.06
C ASN A 419 -4.86 11.03 57.37
N ALA A 420 -4.17 11.26 58.48
CA ALA A 420 -4.48 10.68 59.79
C ALA A 420 -5.73 11.28 60.46
N ASN A 421 -6.23 12.41 59.98
CA ASN A 421 -7.32 13.16 60.60
C ASN A 421 -8.70 12.84 60.00
N LEU A 422 -8.73 12.28 58.78
CA LEU A 422 -9.95 11.74 58.17
C LEU A 422 -10.37 10.42 58.84
N THR A 423 -11.68 10.27 59.10
CA THR A 423 -12.23 8.98 59.54
C THR A 423 -12.24 7.96 58.40
N PRO A 424 -12.37 6.65 58.70
CA PRO A 424 -12.52 5.64 57.66
C PRO A 424 -13.67 5.93 56.68
N GLU A 425 -14.79 6.47 57.15
CA GLU A 425 -15.95 6.81 56.33
C GLU A 425 -15.66 8.00 55.39
N GLU A 426 -14.96 9.02 55.89
CA GLU A 426 -14.56 10.19 55.11
C GLU A 426 -13.55 9.80 54.02
N LYS A 427 -12.56 8.96 54.36
CA LYS A 427 -11.62 8.38 53.39
C LYS A 427 -12.35 7.60 52.30
N ALA A 428 -13.29 6.74 52.69
CA ALA A 428 -14.07 5.96 51.73
C ALA A 428 -14.87 6.86 50.79
N ALA A 429 -15.48 7.93 51.30
CA ALA A 429 -16.22 8.89 50.48
C ALA A 429 -15.32 9.66 49.50
N ALA A 430 -14.14 10.12 49.96
CA ALA A 430 -13.18 10.82 49.09
C ALA A 430 -12.64 9.92 47.98
N LYS A 431 -12.27 8.67 48.30
CA LYS A 431 -11.82 7.71 47.26
C LYS A 431 -12.90 7.34 46.27
N ALA A 432 -14.16 7.25 46.72
CA ALA A 432 -15.28 7.01 45.82
C ALA A 432 -15.52 8.20 44.86
N ALA A 433 -15.19 9.44 45.29
CA ALA A 433 -15.21 10.60 44.41
C ALA A 433 -14.07 10.55 43.38
N VAL A 434 -12.86 10.16 43.79
CA VAL A 434 -11.75 9.88 42.86
C VAL A 434 -12.15 8.82 41.83
N ASP A 435 -12.73 7.70 42.25
CA ASP A 435 -13.21 6.64 41.35
C ASP A 435 -14.27 7.15 40.36
N ALA A 436 -15.13 8.08 40.78
CA ALA A 436 -16.15 8.66 39.92
C ALA A 436 -15.53 9.58 38.84
N GLU A 437 -14.49 10.34 39.16
CA GLU A 437 -13.78 11.17 38.17
C GLU A 437 -12.97 10.29 37.20
N VAL A 438 -12.32 9.23 37.69
CA VAL A 438 -11.65 8.24 36.82
C VAL A 438 -12.63 7.60 35.85
N ALA A 439 -13.84 7.25 36.29
CA ALA A 439 -14.86 6.69 35.40
C ALA A 439 -15.25 7.67 34.27
N LYS A 440 -15.43 8.95 34.58
CA LYS A 440 -15.74 9.98 33.57
C LYS A 440 -14.59 10.19 32.59
N ALA A 441 -13.35 10.22 33.10
CA ALA A 441 -12.17 10.38 32.26
C ALA A 441 -11.96 9.17 31.34
N ASN A 442 -12.19 7.94 31.83
CA ASN A 442 -12.19 6.74 31.00
C ASN A 442 -13.25 6.79 29.88
N GLU A 443 -14.46 7.29 30.17
CA GLU A 443 -15.49 7.50 29.15
C GLU A 443 -15.05 8.50 28.08
N ALA A 444 -14.35 9.58 28.47
CA ALA A 444 -13.80 10.56 27.54
C ALA A 444 -12.66 9.98 26.68
N ILE A 445 -11.73 9.23 27.30
CA ILE A 445 -10.64 8.52 26.59
C ILE A 445 -11.24 7.52 25.59
N ASP A 446 -12.28 6.77 25.98
CA ASP A 446 -12.94 5.82 25.09
C ASP A 446 -13.60 6.53 23.88
N ALA A 447 -14.14 7.72 24.09
CA ALA A 447 -14.78 8.53 23.06
C ALA A 447 -13.79 9.25 22.11
N ALA A 448 -12.53 9.42 22.51
CA ALA A 448 -11.51 10.06 21.68
C ALA A 448 -11.32 9.33 20.34
N THR A 449 -11.07 10.08 19.28
CA THR A 449 -10.93 9.54 17.91
C THR A 449 -9.53 9.68 17.33
N LYS A 450 -8.62 10.31 18.07
CA LYS A 450 -7.25 10.63 17.69
C LYS A 450 -6.39 10.91 18.92
N ALA A 451 -5.07 10.91 18.77
CA ALA A 451 -4.12 10.94 19.88
C ALA A 451 -4.25 12.22 20.73
N ASP A 452 -4.40 13.39 20.11
CA ASP A 452 -4.53 14.67 20.84
C ASP A 452 -5.81 14.74 21.70
N GLU A 453 -6.89 14.06 21.29
CA GLU A 453 -8.10 13.91 22.08
C GLU A 453 -7.92 12.94 23.26
N VAL A 454 -7.11 11.88 23.08
CA VAL A 454 -6.76 10.95 24.15
C VAL A 454 -5.96 11.71 25.21
N ASP A 455 -4.89 12.40 24.84
CA ASP A 455 -4.05 13.16 25.76
C ASP A 455 -4.84 14.25 26.49
N ALA A 456 -5.70 14.98 25.78
CA ALA A 456 -6.55 16.00 26.39
C ALA A 456 -7.53 15.41 27.42
N ALA A 457 -8.09 14.21 27.14
CA ALA A 457 -8.99 13.52 28.05
C ALA A 457 -8.26 12.99 29.29
N THR A 458 -7.05 12.45 29.12
CA THR A 458 -6.17 11.99 30.21
C THR A 458 -5.84 13.13 31.15
N LEU A 459 -5.29 14.24 30.62
CA LEU A 459 -4.92 15.42 31.41
C LEU A 459 -6.13 16.03 32.14
N ALA A 460 -7.29 16.06 31.50
CA ALA A 460 -8.52 16.53 32.15
C ALA A 460 -8.94 15.61 33.32
N GLY A 461 -8.76 14.30 33.17
CA GLY A 461 -9.00 13.31 34.21
C GLY A 461 -8.06 13.45 35.40
N GLU A 462 -6.76 13.60 35.14
CA GLU A 462 -5.75 13.80 36.18
C GLU A 462 -6.01 15.07 37.00
N LYS A 463 -6.33 16.18 36.33
CA LYS A 463 -6.76 17.41 36.98
C LYS A 463 -7.98 17.20 37.87
N ALA A 464 -8.98 16.44 37.41
CA ALA A 464 -10.16 16.15 38.20
C ALA A 464 -9.85 15.30 39.45
N VAL A 465 -8.96 14.32 39.31
CA VAL A 465 -8.45 13.49 40.42
C VAL A 465 -7.70 14.35 41.44
N ALA A 466 -6.78 15.21 41.00
CA ALA A 466 -6.02 16.10 41.87
C ALA A 466 -6.93 17.05 42.67
N LYS A 467 -8.02 17.57 42.06
CA LYS A 467 -9.01 18.39 42.77
C LYS A 467 -9.73 17.64 43.88
N GLU A 468 -10.01 16.36 43.71
CA GLU A 468 -10.63 15.54 44.78
C GLU A 468 -9.66 15.27 45.93
N GLU A 469 -8.36 15.14 45.67
CA GLU A 469 -7.33 15.11 46.71
C GLU A 469 -7.29 16.42 47.51
N VAL A 470 -7.19 17.57 46.83
CA VAL A 470 -7.19 18.91 47.45
C VAL A 470 -8.44 19.11 48.30
N LYS A 471 -9.60 18.69 47.80
CA LYS A 471 -10.88 18.77 48.51
C LYS A 471 -10.88 17.90 49.78
N ALA A 472 -10.32 16.69 49.73
CA ALA A 472 -10.20 15.85 50.92
C ALA A 472 -9.30 16.49 51.99
N ALA A 473 -8.16 17.08 51.58
CA ALA A 473 -7.27 17.81 52.48
C ALA A 473 -7.94 19.06 53.09
N ALA A 474 -8.76 19.77 52.31
CA ALA A 474 -9.48 20.94 52.78
C ALA A 474 -10.58 20.59 53.79
N GLU A 475 -11.36 19.54 53.55
CA GLU A 475 -12.40 19.09 54.48
C GLU A 475 -11.80 18.60 55.80
N ASP A 476 -10.64 17.94 55.76
CA ASP A 476 -9.85 17.64 56.96
C ASP A 476 -9.50 18.92 57.74
N ALA A 477 -8.85 19.89 57.09
CA ALA A 477 -8.41 21.12 57.75
C ALA A 477 -9.59 21.88 58.39
N LYS A 478 -10.74 21.94 57.72
CA LYS A 478 -11.97 22.56 58.25
C LYS A 478 -12.49 21.84 59.50
N LYS A 479 -12.45 20.50 59.51
CA LYS A 479 -12.88 19.69 60.65
C LYS A 479 -11.94 19.87 61.85
N ALA A 480 -10.62 19.89 61.63
CA ALA A 480 -9.65 20.18 62.68
C ALA A 480 -9.89 21.56 63.33
N ILE A 481 -10.31 22.56 62.55
CA ILE A 481 -10.72 23.88 63.05
C ILE A 481 -12.00 23.78 63.90
N ASP A 482 -12.99 23.00 63.48
CA ASP A 482 -14.24 22.80 64.21
C ASP A 482 -14.01 22.15 65.58
N GLU A 483 -13.18 21.12 65.64
CA GLU A 483 -12.87 20.38 66.86
C GLU A 483 -11.98 21.17 67.83
N ASN A 484 -11.33 22.24 67.37
CA ASN A 484 -10.47 23.06 68.22
C ASN A 484 -11.29 23.94 69.18
N ALA A 485 -11.40 23.48 70.43
CA ALA A 485 -12.11 24.19 71.49
C ALA A 485 -11.47 25.52 71.93
N ASN A 486 -10.22 25.79 71.53
CA ASN A 486 -9.50 27.01 71.90
C ASN A 486 -9.75 28.19 70.94
N LEU A 487 -10.40 27.95 69.79
CA LEU A 487 -10.71 28.99 68.82
C LEU A 487 -12.14 29.55 69.03
N PRO A 488 -12.34 30.88 69.07
CA PRO A 488 -13.67 31.47 69.05
C PRO A 488 -14.33 31.28 67.67
N GLU A 489 -15.66 31.24 67.63
CA GLU A 489 -16.45 30.97 66.41
C GLU A 489 -16.14 31.94 65.25
N SER A 490 -15.87 33.21 65.57
CA SER A 490 -15.47 34.21 64.57
C SER A 490 -14.13 33.88 63.90
N GLU A 491 -13.19 33.30 64.63
CA GLU A 491 -11.88 32.90 64.10
C GLU A 491 -11.98 31.59 63.33
N LYS A 492 -12.78 30.62 63.80
CA LYS A 492 -13.10 29.40 63.04
C LYS A 492 -13.67 29.74 61.67
N THR A 493 -14.65 30.65 61.63
CA THR A 493 -15.27 31.12 60.38
C THR A 493 -14.23 31.76 59.45
N ALA A 494 -13.35 32.62 59.97
CA ALA A 494 -12.32 33.28 59.17
C ALA A 494 -11.31 32.29 58.58
N LEU A 495 -10.88 31.29 59.35
CA LEU A 495 -9.93 30.26 58.88
C LEU A 495 -10.56 29.35 57.82
N LYS A 496 -11.83 28.95 57.97
CA LYS A 496 -12.52 28.17 56.94
C LYS A 496 -12.68 28.92 55.63
N LEU A 497 -13.01 30.21 55.69
CA LEU A 497 -13.05 31.07 54.50
C LEU A 497 -11.68 31.19 53.83
N ALA A 498 -10.60 31.23 54.62
CA ALA A 498 -9.24 31.23 54.10
C ALA A 498 -8.90 29.90 53.39
N ILE A 499 -9.31 28.75 53.96
CA ILE A 499 -9.17 27.45 53.30
C ILE A 499 -9.95 27.41 51.99
N ASP A 500 -11.21 27.88 51.98
CA ASP A 500 -12.01 27.92 50.74
C ASP A 500 -11.36 28.78 49.65
N ALA A 501 -10.75 29.91 50.04
CA ALA A 501 -10.00 30.77 49.13
C ALA A 501 -8.73 30.09 48.59
N GLU A 502 -8.01 29.36 49.45
CA GLU A 502 -6.81 28.61 49.05
C GLU A 502 -7.16 27.47 48.10
N VAL A 503 -8.20 26.67 48.40
CA VAL A 503 -8.70 25.62 47.51
C VAL A 503 -9.10 26.19 46.16
N ALA A 504 -9.76 27.36 46.13
CA ALA A 504 -10.11 28.01 44.87
C ALA A 504 -8.86 28.45 44.08
N ALA A 505 -7.80 28.90 44.76
CA ALA A 505 -6.53 29.25 44.12
C ALA A 505 -5.81 28.00 43.57
N THR A 506 -5.67 26.94 44.38
CA THR A 506 -5.05 25.68 43.95
C THR A 506 -5.83 25.03 42.79
N ASN A 507 -7.16 25.03 42.84
CA ASN A 507 -7.97 24.51 41.73
C ASN A 507 -7.78 25.31 40.44
N LEU A 508 -7.54 26.63 40.54
CA LEU A 508 -7.21 27.46 39.39
C LEU A 508 -5.81 27.16 38.85
N GLU A 509 -4.85 26.83 39.72
CA GLU A 509 -3.52 26.35 39.31
C GLU A 509 -3.65 25.02 38.56
N ILE A 510 -4.36 24.04 39.12
CA ILE A 510 -4.67 22.74 38.48
C ILE A 510 -5.37 22.93 37.13
N ASP A 511 -6.34 23.84 37.04
CA ASP A 511 -7.02 24.12 35.76
C ASP A 511 -6.06 24.64 34.68
N ASN A 512 -5.07 25.46 35.08
CA ASN A 512 -4.09 26.06 34.19
C ASN A 512 -2.87 25.18 33.89
N ALA A 513 -2.66 24.10 34.65
CA ALA A 513 -1.59 23.14 34.42
C ALA A 513 -1.64 22.58 33.00
N LYS A 514 -0.50 22.43 32.34
CA LYS A 514 -0.39 21.87 30.99
C LYS A 514 0.05 20.42 30.97
N THR A 515 0.49 19.92 32.13
CA THR A 515 1.00 18.58 32.37
C THR A 515 0.49 18.12 33.73
N ALA A 516 0.48 16.82 34.02
CA ALA A 516 0.14 16.30 35.34
C ALA A 516 1.17 16.65 36.44
N GLU A 517 2.42 16.97 36.06
CA GLU A 517 3.49 17.33 37.00
C GLU A 517 3.32 18.76 37.57
N GLU A 518 2.70 19.66 36.80
CA GLU A 518 2.39 21.05 37.19
C GLU A 518 1.16 21.13 38.11
#